data_AF-A0A3E0WN41-F1
#
_entry.id   AF-A0A3E0WN41-F1
#
_cell.length_a   1.000
_cell.length_b   1.000
_cell.length_c   1.000
_cell.angle_alpha   90.00
_cell.angle_beta   90.00
_cell.angle_gamma   90.00
#
_symmetry.space_group_name_H-M   'P 1'
#
loop_
_entity.id
_entity.type
_entity.pdbx_description
1 polymer ?
#
loop_
_entity_poly.entity_id
_entity_poly.type
_entity_poly.pdbx_seq_one_letter_code
_entity_poly.pdbx_strand_id
1 'polypeptide(L)' 'MYTIGQVAKFLGVTRDTLKFYEQKGLVNPKHDSENGYRKYNQMDIYDIATVNFYREIDVDIKSIQEIRNSKSVP' A
#
# COMPACT_ATOMS: atom_id res chain seq x y z
N MET A 1 9.01 1.61 11.81
CA MET A 1 8.97 1.24 10.38
C MET A 1 9.05 -0.27 10.26
N TYR A 2 8.42 -0.84 9.24
CA TYR A 2 8.21 -2.28 9.08
C TYR A 2 8.75 -2.76 7.74
N THR A 3 9.19 -4.01 7.67
CA THR A 3 9.61 -4.65 6.41
C THR A 3 8.40 -5.15 5.63
N ILE A 4 8.57 -5.39 4.32
CA ILE A 4 7.50 -5.97 3.47
C ILE A 4 6.97 -7.30 4.04
N GLY A 5 7.82 -8.11 4.66
CA GLY A 5 7.43 -9.38 5.27
C GLY A 5 6.58 -9.20 6.53
N GLN A 6 6.90 -8.20 7.36
CA GLN A 6 6.10 -7.86 8.53
C GLN A 6 4.72 -7.34 8.12
N VAL A 7 4.65 -6.41 7.16
CA VAL A 7 3.39 -5.86 6.66
C VAL A 7 2.52 -6.92 6.01
N ALA A 8 3.10 -7.78 5.17
CA ALA A 8 2.40 -8.92 4.57
C ALA A 8 1.74 -9.81 5.63
N LYS A 9 2.48 -10.11 6.71
CA LYS A 9 1.96 -10.90 7.84
C LYS A 9 0.85 -10.16 8.59
N PHE A 10 0.99 -8.86 8.84
CA PHE A 10 -0.01 -8.08 9.60
C PHE A 10 -1.34 -7.94 8.86
N LEU A 11 -1.29 -7.80 7.54
CA LEU A 11 -2.47 -7.56 6.72
C LEU A 11 -3.02 -8.84 6.06
N GLY A 12 -2.40 -10.00 6.31
CA GLY A 12 -2.85 -11.26 5.72
C GLY A 12 -2.71 -11.34 4.19
N VAL A 13 -1.78 -10.57 3.60
CA VAL A 13 -1.57 -10.52 2.15
C VAL A 13 -0.19 -11.04 1.76
N THR A 14 -0.01 -11.37 0.48
CA THR A 14 1.30 -11.80 -0.02
C THR A 14 2.25 -10.62 -0.19
N ARG A 15 3.56 -10.89 -0.18
CA ARG A 15 4.56 -9.87 -0.53
C ARG A 15 4.38 -9.36 -1.96
N ASP A 16 3.89 -10.20 -2.88
CA ASP A 16 3.66 -9.80 -4.27
C ASP A 16 2.44 -8.90 -4.41
N THR A 17 1.40 -9.07 -3.58
CA THR A 17 0.30 -8.10 -3.47
C THR A 17 0.83 -6.71 -3.08
N LEU A 18 1.73 -6.63 -2.12
CA LEU A 18 2.34 -5.36 -1.71
C LEU A 18 3.18 -4.72 -2.83
N LYS A 19 4.02 -5.52 -3.51
CA LYS A 19 4.79 -5.04 -4.68
C LYS A 19 3.87 -4.58 -5.81
N PHE A 20 2.76 -5.27 -6.03
CA PHE A 20 1.78 -4.90 -7.04
C PHE A 20 1.16 -3.53 -6.73
N TYR A 21 0.80 -3.26 -5.48
CA TYR A 21 0.30 -1.94 -5.08
C TYR A 21 1.34 -0.83 -5.24
N GLU A 22 2.62 -1.10 -4.95
CA GLU A 22 3.69 -0.16 -5.25
C GLU A 22 3.83 0.11 -6.75
N GLN A 23 3.81 -0.92 -7.58
CA GLN A 23 3.87 -0.79 -9.05
C GLN A 23 2.69 0.01 -9.60
N LYS A 24 1.53 -0.06 -8.94
CA LYS A 24 0.34 0.72 -9.27
C LYS A 24 0.33 2.11 -8.61
N GLY A 25 1.40 2.51 -7.93
CA GLY A 25 1.49 3.82 -7.27
C GLY A 25 0.48 4.01 -6.13
N LEU A 26 -0.09 2.93 -5.61
CA LEU A 26 -1.03 2.97 -4.49
C LEU A 26 -0.32 3.15 -3.15
N VAL A 27 0.94 2.74 -3.05
CA VAL A 27 1.73 2.84 -1.82
C VAL A 27 3.16 3.15 -2.24
N ASN A 28 3.82 4.07 -1.54
CA ASN A 28 5.18 4.47 -1.87
C ASN A 28 6.06 4.44 -0.61
N PRO A 29 6.47 3.23 -0.15
CA PRO A 29 7.27 3.11 1.05
C PRO A 29 8.63 3.76 0.86
N LYS A 30 9.22 4.27 1.94
CA LYS A 30 10.58 4.77 1.89
C LYS A 30 11.56 3.62 1.74
N HIS A 31 12.63 3.87 0.99
CA HIS A 31 13.79 3.00 1.00
C HIS A 31 14.70 3.43 2.15
N ASP A 32 15.17 2.46 2.92
CA ASP A 32 16.18 2.66 3.93
C ASP A 32 17.50 3.05 3.25
N SER A 33 18.03 4.21 3.62
CA SER A 33 19.22 4.79 2.98
C SER A 33 20.49 3.96 3.20
N GLU A 34 20.54 3.11 4.24
CA GLU A 34 21.75 2.36 4.59
C GLU A 34 21.86 1.01 3.88
N ASN A 35 20.73 0.38 3.55
CA ASN A 35 20.70 -0.99 3.04
C ASN A 35 19.74 -1.21 1.86
N GLY A 36 19.01 -0.17 1.43
CA GLY A 36 18.09 -0.23 0.29
C GLY A 36 16.82 -1.05 0.52
N TYR A 37 16.57 -1.56 1.73
CA TYR A 37 15.34 -2.30 2.03
C TYR A 37 14.14 -1.36 2.11
N ARG A 38 12.98 -1.86 1.67
CA ARG A 38 11.70 -1.16 1.82
C ARG A 38 11.29 -1.07 3.29
N LYS A 39 10.93 0.13 3.72
CA LYS A 39 10.43 0.44 5.06
C LYS A 39 9.06 1.09 4.94
N TYR A 40 8.07 0.39 5.45
CA TYR A 40 6.69 0.87 5.53
C TYR A 40 6.48 1.54 6.89
N ASN A 41 5.96 2.75 6.88
CA ASN A 41 5.49 3.43 8.07
C ASN A 41 3.99 3.09 8.31
N GLN A 42 3.41 3.71 9.33
CA GLN A 42 2.02 3.45 9.70
C GLN A 42 1.02 3.96 8.65
N MET A 43 1.32 5.07 7.96
CA MET A 43 0.49 5.58 6.86
C MET A 43 0.54 4.66 5.65
N ASP A 44 1.71 4.09 5.32
CA ASP A 44 1.81 3.10 4.24
C ASP A 44 0.94 1.87 4.55
N ILE A 45 0.95 1.40 5.80
CA ILE A 45 0.11 0.27 6.24
C ILE A 45 -1.38 0.63 6.16
N TYR A 46 -1.75 1.84 6.57
CA TYR A 46 -3.12 2.33 6.47
C TYR A 46 -3.60 2.42 5.01
N ASP A 47 -2.75 2.90 4.11
CA ASP A 47 -3.04 2.94 2.68
C ASP A 47 -3.24 1.54 2.11
N ILE A 48 -2.37 0.59 2.44
CA ILE A 48 -2.51 -0.81 2.01
C ILE A 48 -3.83 -1.41 2.54
N ALA A 49 -4.13 -1.22 3.82
CA ALA A 49 -5.37 -1.72 4.42
C ALA A 49 -6.61 -1.11 3.73
N THR A 50 -6.55 0.18 3.38
CA THR A 50 -7.62 0.87 2.65
C THR A 50 -7.80 0.30 1.25
N VAL A 51 -6.70 0.05 0.52
CA VAL A 51 -6.75 -0.60 -0.80
C VAL A 51 -7.35 -2.00 -0.68
N ASN A 52 -6.92 -2.80 0.30
CA ASN A 52 -7.47 -4.14 0.54
C ASN A 52 -8.99 -4.10 0.75
N PHE A 53 -9.47 -3.20 1.60
CA PHE A 53 -10.91 -3.03 1.85
C PHE A 53 -11.69 -2.76 0.55
N TYR A 54 -11.22 -1.84 -0.29
CA TYR A 54 -11.89 -1.58 -1.58
C TYR A 54 -11.83 -2.79 -2.53
N ARG A 55 -10.73 -3.54 -2.52
CA ARG A 55 -10.60 -4.76 -3.33
C ARG A 55 -11.53 -5.87 -2.87
N GLU A 56 -11.82 -5.97 -1.57
CA GLU A 56 -12.76 -6.94 -1.00
C GLU A 56 -14.22 -6.67 -1.41
N ILE A 57 -14.56 -5.42 -1.74
CA ILE A 57 -15.88 -5.03 -2.27
C ILE A 57 -15.87 -4.84 -3.81
N ASP A 58 -14.98 -5.54 -4.50
CA ASP A 58 -14.86 -5.60 -5.96
C ASP A 58 -14.60 -4.27 -6.68
N VAL A 59 -14.10 -3.25 -5.97
CA VAL A 59 -13.65 -2.01 -6.62
C VAL A 59 -12.31 -2.27 -7.32
N ASP A 60 -12.21 -1.84 -8.57
CA ASP A 60 -10.99 -2.01 -9.33
C ASP A 60 -9.91 -0.97 -8.93
N ILE A 61 -8.67 -1.29 -9.24
CA ILE A 61 -7.50 -0.47 -8.86
C ILE A 61 -7.60 0.96 -9.41
N LYS A 62 -8.15 1.15 -10.60
CA LYS A 62 -8.25 2.47 -11.23
C LYS A 62 -9.25 3.34 -10.46
N SER A 63 -10.42 2.80 -10.12
CA SER A 63 -11.38 3.52 -9.27
C SER A 63 -10.82 3.83 -7.88
N ILE A 64 -10.03 2.94 -7.28
CA ILE A 64 -9.36 3.22 -5.99
C ILE A 64 -8.39 4.41 -6.13
N GLN A 65 -7.62 4.48 -7.22
CA GLN A 65 -6.74 5.62 -7.49
C GLN A 65 -7.54 6.92 -7.66
N GLU A 66 -8.64 6.88 -8.41
CA GLU A 66 -9.53 8.04 -8.60
C GLU A 66 -10.13 8.52 -7.28
N ILE A 67 -10.59 7.61 -6.41
CA ILE A 67 -11.14 7.93 -5.07
C ILE A 67 -10.07 8.58 -4.18
N ARG A 68 -8.82 8.10 -4.22
CA ARG A 68 -7.73 8.70 -3.42
C ARG A 68 -7.32 10.06 -3.94
N ASN A 69 -7.32 10.26 -5.26
CA ASN A 69 -6.99 11.54 -5.89
C ASN A 69 -8.12 12.58 -5.72
N SER A 70 -9.39 12.16 -5.74
CA SER A 70 -10.56 13.03 -5.56
C SER A 70 -10.73 13.51 -4.12
N LYS A 71 -10.11 12.84 -3.14
CA LYS A 71 -9.95 13.33 -1.76
C LYS A 71 -8.95 14.47 -1.60
N SER A 72 -8.40 15.00 -2.70
CA SER A 72 -7.89 16.38 -2.73
C SER A 72 -9.08 17.34 -2.68
N VAL A 73 -9.78 17.37 -1.55
CA VAL A 73 -10.74 18.44 -1.27
C VAL A 73 -9.91 19.71 -1.03
N PRO A 74 -10.20 20.83 -1.70
CA PRO A 74 -9.51 22.11 -1.48
C PRO A 74 -9.57 22.58 -0.02
#